data_AF-M1CBR0-F1
#
_entry.id   AF-M1CBR0-F1
#
_cell.length_a   1.000
_cell.length_b   1.000
_cell.length_c   1.000
_cell.angle_alpha   90.00
_cell.angle_beta   90.00
_cell.angle_gamma   90.00
#
_symmetry.space_group_name_H-M   'P 1'
#
loop_
_entity.id
_entity.type
_entity.pdbx_description
1 polymer ?
#
loop_
_entity_poly.entity_id
_entity_poly.type
_entity_poly.pdbx_seq_one_letter_code
_entity_poly.pdbx_strand_id
1 'polypeptide(L)' 'MGINIAFMAAMKGYEMVLKLPSYTSMERRGKMIAFRADLILIDPTQGIIGTVKKAYELLESTPNAFMLQQFYNLQTLR' A
#
# COMPACT_ATOMS: atom_id res chain seq x y z
N MET A 1 3.77 -0.53 -9.56
CA MET A 1 2.38 -0.41 -9.07
C MET A 1 2.25 0.56 -7.91
N GLY A 2 2.90 0.37 -6.74
CA GLY A 2 2.72 1.26 -5.57
C GLY A 2 2.94 2.76 -5.81
N ILE A 3 3.95 3.15 -6.60
CA ILE A 3 4.23 4.57 -6.92
C ILE A 3 3.09 5.20 -7.72
N ASN A 4 2.56 4.49 -8.74
CA ASN A 4 1.48 5.02 -9.58
C ASN A 4 0.18 5.16 -8.80
N ILE A 5 -0.11 4.23 -7.90
CA ILE A 5 -1.31 4.31 -7.05
C ILE A 5 -1.16 5.46 -6.04
N ALA A 6 0.04 5.64 -5.45
CA ALA A 6 0.32 6.80 -4.58
C ALA A 6 0.14 8.12 -5.32
N PHE A 7 0.63 8.21 -6.56
CA PHE A 7 0.41 9.37 -7.42
C PHE A 7 -1.09 9.62 -7.69
N MET A 8 -1.84 8.58 -8.08
CA MET A 8 -3.28 8.71 -8.34
C MET A 8 -4.08 9.08 -7.09
N ALA A 9 -3.72 8.52 -5.93
CA ALA A 9 -4.32 8.88 -4.64
C ALA A 9 -4.07 10.35 -4.32
N ALA A 10 -2.82 10.81 -4.46
CA ALA A 10 -2.45 12.21 -4.29
C ALA A 10 -3.21 13.15 -5.23
N MET A 11 -3.34 12.79 -6.52
CA MET A 11 -4.09 13.58 -7.50
C MET A 11 -5.59 13.67 -7.18
N LYS A 12 -6.17 12.59 -6.65
CA LYS A 12 -7.60 12.53 -6.31
C LYS A 12 -7.90 13.01 -4.89
N GLY A 13 -6.89 13.36 -4.11
CA GLY A 13 -7.05 13.81 -2.73
C GLY A 13 -7.38 12.70 -1.74
N TYR A 14 -7.06 11.44 -2.06
CA TYR A 14 -7.23 10.34 -1.14
C TYR A 14 -6.00 10.17 -0.25
N GLU A 15 -6.23 9.93 1.03
CA GLU A 15 -5.20 9.44 1.94
C GLU A 15 -4.85 8.00 1.57
N MET A 16 -3.54 7.71 1.47
CA MET A 16 -3.08 6.40 1.05
C MET A 16 -2.08 5.83 2.05
N VAL A 17 -2.39 4.64 2.55
CA VAL A 17 -1.48 3.84 3.36
C VAL A 17 -0.97 2.65 2.54
N LEU A 18 0.36 2.52 2.44
CA LEU A 18 1.05 1.45 1.73
C LEU A 18 1.82 0.58 2.71
N LYS A 19 1.47 -0.71 2.72
CA LYS A 19 2.19 -1.76 3.44
C LYS A 19 3.19 -2.42 2.52
N LEU A 20 4.48 -2.33 2.84
CA LEU A 20 5.57 -2.90 2.04
C LEU A 20 6.65 -3.55 2.90
N PRO A 21 7.37 -4.58 2.39
CA PRO A 21 8.48 -5.19 3.12
C PRO A 21 9.64 -4.21 3.32
N SER A 22 10.35 -4.33 4.45
CA SER A 22 11.46 -3.45 4.80
C SER A 22 12.62 -3.45 3.80
N TYR A 23 12.80 -4.52 3.00
CA TYR A 23 13.80 -4.61 1.94
C TYR A 23 13.51 -3.71 0.72
N THR A 24 12.37 -3.02 0.68
CA THR A 24 12.05 -2.13 -0.44
C THR A 24 13.06 -0.98 -0.53
N SER A 25 13.56 -0.68 -1.73
CA SER A 25 14.54 0.39 -1.97
C SER A 25 14.10 1.74 -1.42
N MET A 26 15.07 2.50 -0.88
CA MET A 26 14.87 3.86 -0.38
C MET A 26 14.36 4.83 -1.44
N GLU A 27 14.84 4.74 -2.68
CA GLU A 27 14.36 5.62 -3.76
C GLU A 27 12.87 5.44 -4.03
N ARG A 28 12.40 4.18 -4.02
CA ARG A 28 10.98 3.87 -4.23
C ARG A 28 10.13 4.40 -3.09
N ARG A 29 10.62 4.29 -1.85
CA ARG A 29 9.98 4.85 -0.66
C ARG A 29 9.92 6.38 -0.72
N GLY A 30 11.02 7.02 -1.10
CA GLY A 30 11.09 8.48 -1.26
C GLY A 30 10.06 9.01 -2.25
N LYS A 31 9.89 8.35 -3.41
CA LYS A 31 8.86 8.73 -4.39
C LYS A 31 7.44 8.60 -3.85
N MET A 32 7.14 7.57 -3.06
CA MET A 32 5.81 7.39 -2.47
C MET A 32 5.52 8.42 -1.37
N ILE A 33 6.52 8.70 -0.51
CA ILE A 33 6.42 9.73 0.53
C ILE A 33 6.24 11.12 -0.10
N ALA A 34 6.91 11.40 -1.22
CA ALA A 34 6.71 12.64 -1.96
C ALA A 34 5.26 12.82 -2.45
N PHE A 35 4.54 11.73 -2.70
CA PHE A 35 3.10 11.72 -2.99
C PHE A 35 2.22 11.63 -1.74
N ARG A 36 2.75 11.92 -0.54
CA ARG A 36 2.05 11.88 0.74
C ARG A 36 1.43 10.52 1.07
N ALA A 37 2.01 9.44 0.57
CA ALA A 37 1.60 8.09 0.98
C ALA A 37 2.30 7.70 2.28
N ASP A 38 1.51 7.20 3.24
CA ASP A 38 2.01 6.67 4.50
C ASP A 38 2.58 5.27 4.28
N LEU A 39 3.86 5.09 4.63
CA LEU A 39 4.55 3.82 4.42
C LEU A 39 4.65 3.05 5.73
N ILE A 40 4.01 1.89 5.79
CA ILE A 40 4.14 0.94 6.89
C ILE A 40 5.09 -0.16 6.43
N LEU A 41 6.29 -0.19 7.03
CA LEU A 41 7.27 -1.23 6.76
C LEU A 41 6.95 -2.49 7.56
N ILE A 42 6.98 -3.63 6.88
CA ILE A 42 6.69 -4.94 7.49
C ILE A 42 7.96 -5.78 7.49
N ASP A 43 8.09 -6.56 8.56
CA ASP A 43 9.17 -7.53 8.69
C ASP A 43 9.13 -8.53 7.51
N PRO A 44 10.23 -8.71 6.78
CA PRO A 44 10.27 -9.55 5.61
C PRO A 44 10.06 -11.04 5.92
N THR A 45 10.28 -11.49 7.16
CA THR A 45 10.03 -12.87 7.61
C THR A 45 8.55 -13.22 7.60
N GLN A 46 7.66 -12.22 7.69
CA GLN A 46 6.20 -12.41 7.65
C GLN A 46 5.68 -12.65 6.23
N GLY A 47 6.52 -12.40 5.22
CA GLY A 47 6.20 -12.57 3.81
C GLY A 47 4.95 -11.80 3.34
N ILE A 48 4.41 -12.24 2.21
CA ILE A 48 3.23 -11.62 1.58
C ILE A 48 1.97 -11.88 2.41
N ILE A 49 1.83 -13.08 2.98
CA ILE A 49 0.65 -13.47 3.78
C ILE A 49 0.52 -12.58 5.03
N GLY A 50 1.60 -12.37 5.78
CA GLY A 50 1.58 -11.48 6.94
C GLY A 50 1.35 -10.02 6.56
N THR A 51 1.82 -9.60 5.37
CA THR A 51 1.55 -8.26 4.84
C THR A 51 0.07 -8.05 4.56
N VAL A 52 -0.58 -9.03 3.91
CA VAL A 52 -2.01 -8.99 3.60
C VAL A 52 -2.84 -9.05 4.88
N LYS A 53 -2.52 -9.94 5.83
CA LYS A 53 -3.23 -10.05 7.11
C LYS A 53 -3.24 -8.71 7.87
N LYS A 54 -2.08 -8.09 8.02
CA LYS A 54 -2.00 -6.75 8.63
C LYS A 54 -2.79 -5.72 7.85
N ALA A 55 -2.80 -5.78 6.52
CA ALA A 55 -3.59 -4.85 5.71
C ALA A 55 -5.10 -4.99 6.00
N TYR A 56 -5.61 -6.21 6.20
CA TYR A 56 -6.99 -6.45 6.61
C TYR A 56 -7.28 -5.94 8.02
N GLU A 57 -6.38 -6.17 8.99
CA GLU A 57 -6.53 -5.62 10.35
C GLU A 57 -6.62 -4.08 10.34
N LEU A 58 -5.88 -3.42 9.44
CA LEU A 58 -5.97 -1.96 9.27
C LEU A 58 -7.28 -1.53 8.62
N LEU A 59 -7.76 -2.29 7.63
CA LEU A 59 -9.05 -2.04 6.98
C LEU A 59 -10.20 -2.12 8.00
N GLU A 60 -10.17 -3.09 8.90
CA GLU A 60 -11.21 -3.27 9.93
C GLU A 60 -11.16 -2.18 11.01
N SER A 61 -9.97 -1.68 11.34
CA SER A 61 -9.79 -0.63 12.35
C SER A 61 -9.93 0.80 11.81
N THR A 62 -9.92 0.99 10.48
CA THR A 62 -9.98 2.31 9.86
C THR A 62 -11.36 2.55 9.22
N PRO A 63 -12.21 3.42 9.79
CA PRO A 63 -13.48 3.75 9.17
C PRO A 63 -13.25 4.43 7.81
N ASN A 64 -14.09 4.09 6.82
CA ASN A 64 -13.97 4.55 5.42
C ASN A 64 -12.69 4.11 4.68
N ALA A 65 -11.93 3.15 5.20
CA ALA A 65 -10.82 2.59 4.44
C ALA A 65 -11.32 1.68 3.31
N PHE A 66 -10.61 1.69 2.19
CA PHE A 66 -10.85 0.82 1.05
C PHE A 66 -9.56 0.15 0.61
N MET A 67 -9.57 -1.17 0.46
CA MET A 67 -8.43 -1.93 -0.01
C MET A 67 -8.59 -2.29 -1.49
N LEU A 68 -7.64 -1.85 -2.33
CA LEU A 68 -7.65 -2.07 -3.79
C LEU A 68 -7.46 -3.54 -4.20
N GLN A 69 -6.93 -4.39 -3.31
CA GLN A 69 -6.72 -5.83 -3.51
C GLN A 69 -6.15 -6.21 -4.89
N GLN A 70 -5.04 -5.59 -5.31
CA GLN A 70 -4.46 -5.74 -6.67
C GLN A 70 -4.20 -7.18 -7.14
N PHE A 71 -4.02 -8.14 -6.23
CA PHE A 71 -3.82 -9.55 -6.57
C PHE A 71 -5.11 -10.33 -6.81
N TYR A 72 -6.24 -9.83 -6.28
CA TYR A 72 -7.56 -10.43 -6.43
C TYR A 72 -8.46 -9.63 -7.38
N ASN A 73 -8.14 -8.36 -7.62
CA ASN A 73 -8.93 -7.51 -8.51
C ASN A 73 -8.66 -7.88 -9.98
N LEU A 74 -9.64 -8.51 -10.62
CA LEU A 74 -9.60 -8.95 -12.02
C LEU A 74 -9.29 -7.80 -13.01
N GLN A 75 -9.62 -6.55 -12.66
CA GLN A 75 -9.31 -5.38 -13.50
C GLN A 75 -7.81 -5.06 -13.57
N THR A 76 -6.99 -5.63 -12.68
CA THR A 76 -5.52 -5.48 -12.72
C THR A 76 -4.88 -6.41 -13.76
N LEU A 77 -5.58 -7.47 -14.17
CA LEU A 77 -5.07 -8.52 -15.07
C LEU A 77 -5.43 -8.29 -16.56
N ARG A 78 -6.13 -7.20 -16.89
CA ARG A 78 -6.44 -6.81 -18.27
C ARG A 78 -5.65 -5.57 -18.65
#